data_AF-A0A3N5PUI5-F1
#
_entry.id   AF-A0A3N5PUI5-F1
#
_cell.length_a   1.000
_cell.length_b   1.000
_cell.length_c   1.000
_cell.angle_alpha   90.00
_cell.angle_beta   90.00
_cell.angle_gamma   90.00
#
_symmetry.space_group_name_H-M   'P 1'
#
loop_
_entity.id
_entity.type
_entity.pdbx_description
1 polymer ?
#
loop_
_entity_poly.entity_id
_entity_poly.type
_entity_poly.pdbx_seq_one_letter_code
_entity_poly.pdbx_strand_id
1 'polypeptide(L)'
;MDKKSKIFFLVFFLLIAVVVVITYAKYFVAKDYYITAQADCDPETEACFIYVCDPEVDGECPEDEAEWTSYYKIVKKKANLIQLCDPNEEDCNALECLEGMDCEVTFCDEDSVAEGEECSDPETYLEENPPSDEEEEACDPDDEECLASEEEETCEPDDEECLASEEEAFETETADEEACSPDDE
;
A
#
# COMPACT_ATOMS: atom_id res chain seq x y z
N MET A 1 14.45 -54.14 28.77
CA MET A 1 14.38 -54.07 27.30
C MET A 1 15.55 -54.84 26.72
N ASP A 2 15.27 -55.84 25.89
CA ASP A 2 16.28 -56.53 25.10
C ASP A 2 17.08 -55.53 24.24
N LYS A 3 18.35 -55.83 23.98
CA LYS A 3 19.24 -54.97 23.15
C LYS A 3 18.60 -54.63 21.79
N LYS A 4 17.84 -55.57 21.23
CA LYS A 4 17.08 -55.40 19.98
C LYS A 4 15.95 -54.37 20.11
N SER A 5 15.16 -54.45 21.19
CA SER A 5 14.11 -53.46 21.46
C SER A 5 14.71 -52.08 21.72
N LYS A 6 15.84 -51.99 22.42
CA LYS A 6 16.50 -50.70 22.70
C LYS A 6 17.02 -50.01 21.42
N ILE A 7 17.55 -50.78 20.47
CA ILE A 7 17.97 -50.27 19.15
C ILE A 7 16.74 -49.81 18.36
N PHE A 8 15.65 -50.58 18.36
CA PHE A 8 14.41 -50.19 17.70
C PHE A 8 13.87 -48.86 18.24
N PHE A 9 13.79 -48.70 19.57
CA PHE A 9 13.36 -47.44 20.18
C PHE A 9 14.29 -46.28 19.85
N LEU A 10 15.62 -46.50 19.84
CA LEU A 10 16.58 -45.45 19.48
C LEU A 10 16.37 -44.97 18.04
N VAL A 11 16.23 -45.90 17.09
CA VAL A 11 15.97 -45.56 15.68
C VAL A 11 14.63 -44.85 15.53
N PHE A 12 13.60 -45.28 16.26
CA PHE A 12 12.28 -44.65 16.25
C PHE A 12 12.32 -43.20 16.76
N PHE A 13 12.98 -42.96 17.91
CA PHE A 13 13.17 -41.60 18.42
C PHE A 13 14.01 -40.72 17.51
N LEU A 14 15.05 -41.30 16.87
CA LEU A 14 15.87 -40.57 15.89
C LEU A 14 15.02 -40.14 14.69
N LEU A 15 14.17 -41.03 14.15
CA LEU A 15 13.25 -40.70 13.06
C LEU A 15 12.29 -39.57 13.44
N ILE A 16 11.71 -39.63 14.65
CA ILE A 16 10.85 -38.55 15.15
C ILE A 16 11.64 -37.25 15.24
N ALA A 17 12.84 -37.27 15.82
CA ALA A 17 13.68 -36.08 15.93
C ALA A 17 14.01 -35.47 14.56
N VAL A 18 14.33 -36.31 13.56
CA VAL A 18 14.59 -35.85 12.19
C VAL A 18 13.34 -35.19 11.58
N VAL A 19 12.16 -35.80 11.74
CA VAL A 19 10.90 -35.20 11.25
C VAL A 19 10.64 -33.86 11.94
N VAL A 20 10.79 -33.78 13.26
CA VAL A 20 10.61 -32.54 14.01
C VAL A 20 11.57 -31.45 13.54
N VAL A 21 12.85 -31.78 13.33
CA VAL A 21 13.85 -30.82 12.83
C VAL A 21 13.51 -30.32 11.43
N ILE A 22 13.09 -31.21 10.52
CA ILE A 22 12.69 -30.82 9.16
C ILE A 22 11.46 -29.91 9.21
N THR A 23 10.43 -30.29 9.97
CA THR A 23 9.22 -29.48 10.13
C THR A 23 9.54 -28.12 10.74
N TYR A 24 10.37 -28.09 11.79
CA TYR A 24 10.81 -26.84 12.41
C TYR A 24 11.54 -25.93 11.42
N ALA A 25 12.47 -26.49 10.63
CA ALA A 25 13.17 -25.73 9.60
C ALA A 25 12.21 -25.18 8.53
N LYS A 26 11.19 -25.92 8.11
CA LYS A 26 10.22 -25.44 7.10
C LYS A 26 9.34 -24.29 7.60
N TYR A 27 8.79 -24.42 8.80
CA TYR A 27 7.84 -23.43 9.31
C TYR A 27 8.51 -22.25 10.02
N PHE A 28 9.54 -22.47 10.83
CA PHE A 28 10.13 -21.38 11.63
C PHE A 28 11.29 -20.68 10.92
N VAL A 29 12.10 -21.41 10.14
CA VAL A 29 13.28 -20.84 9.48
C VAL A 29 12.96 -20.41 8.07
N ALA A 30 12.45 -21.32 7.24
CA ALA A 30 12.11 -21.03 5.85
C ALA A 30 10.79 -20.25 5.70
N LYS A 31 9.95 -20.21 6.75
CA LYS A 31 8.62 -19.56 6.76
C LYS A 31 7.80 -19.89 5.51
N ASP A 32 7.78 -21.17 5.14
CA ASP A 32 7.16 -21.67 3.90
C ASP A 32 5.66 -21.95 4.12
N TYR A 33 4.90 -20.90 4.44
CA TYR A 33 3.45 -20.93 4.61
C TYR A 33 2.85 -19.57 4.20
N TYR A 34 1.55 -19.56 3.86
CA TYR A 34 0.82 -18.33 3.59
C TYR A 34 0.19 -17.80 4.88
N ILE A 35 0.21 -16.48 5.01
CA ILE A 35 -0.53 -15.74 6.03
C ILE A 35 -1.62 -14.98 5.31
N THR A 36 -2.82 -15.07 5.85
CA THR A 36 -3.97 -14.24 5.48
C THR A 36 -4.18 -13.24 6.60
N ALA A 37 -4.19 -11.96 6.27
CA ALA A 37 -4.37 -10.87 7.21
C ALA A 37 -5.30 -9.82 6.61
N GLN A 38 -5.95 -9.04 7.47
CA GLN A 38 -6.65 -7.84 7.08
C GLN A 38 -5.63 -6.71 6.97
N ALA A 39 -5.74 -5.90 5.93
CA ALA A 39 -4.94 -4.70 5.72
C ALA A 39 -5.88 -3.53 5.43
N ASP A 40 -5.40 -2.31 5.66
CA ASP A 40 -6.15 -1.10 5.36
C ASP A 40 -6.53 -1.04 3.87
N CYS A 41 -7.76 -0.62 3.63
CA CYS A 41 -8.34 -0.51 2.30
C CYS A 41 -8.92 0.89 2.15
N ASP A 42 -8.67 1.51 1.01
CA ASP A 42 -9.13 2.87 0.73
C ASP A 42 -10.52 2.81 0.07
N PRO A 43 -11.60 3.19 0.78
CA PRO A 43 -12.95 3.12 0.25
C PRO A 43 -13.24 4.14 -0.85
N GLU A 44 -12.38 5.15 -1.06
CA GLU A 44 -12.54 6.12 -2.15
C GLU A 44 -12.15 5.54 -3.51
N THR A 45 -11.27 4.54 -3.52
CA THR A 45 -10.68 4.00 -4.76
C THR A 45 -10.89 2.49 -4.93
N GLU A 46 -11.14 1.75 -3.85
CA GLU A 46 -11.24 0.30 -3.82
C GLU A 46 -12.56 -0.19 -3.17
N ALA A 47 -13.07 -1.35 -3.60
CA ALA A 47 -14.21 -2.00 -2.95
C ALA A 47 -13.73 -2.81 -1.73
N CYS A 48 -14.01 -2.29 -0.54
CA CYS A 48 -13.48 -2.79 0.73
C CYS A 48 -14.52 -3.58 1.51
N PHE A 49 -14.07 -4.47 2.40
CA PHE A 49 -14.94 -5.10 3.39
C PHE A 49 -15.23 -4.09 4.51
N ILE A 50 -16.48 -4.04 4.94
CA ILE A 50 -16.92 -3.13 6.01
C ILE A 50 -16.96 -3.92 7.33
N TYR A 51 -16.30 -3.38 8.35
CA TYR A 51 -16.45 -3.83 9.73
C TYR A 51 -17.06 -2.70 10.56
N VAL A 52 -18.14 -3.00 11.27
CA VAL A 52 -18.80 -2.05 12.20
C VAL A 52 -18.64 -2.59 13.61
N CYS A 53 -17.96 -1.84 14.47
CA CYS A 53 -17.78 -2.17 15.87
C CYS A 53 -19.11 -2.06 16.62
N ASP A 54 -19.54 -3.14 17.28
CA ASP A 54 -20.74 -3.14 18.12
C ASP A 54 -20.33 -3.13 19.60
N PRO A 55 -20.57 -2.03 20.36
CA PRO A 55 -20.17 -1.95 21.76
C PRO A 55 -20.89 -2.96 22.67
N GLU A 56 -22.03 -3.54 22.25
CA GLU A 56 -22.71 -4.61 22.99
C GLU A 56 -22.01 -5.97 22.84
N VAL A 57 -21.22 -6.15 21.77
CA VAL A 57 -20.58 -7.42 21.40
C VAL A 57 -19.05 -7.37 21.55
N ASP A 58 -18.42 -6.31 21.05
CA ASP A 58 -16.97 -6.20 20.84
C ASP A 58 -16.21 -5.64 22.05
N GLY A 59 -16.92 -5.09 23.05
CA GLY A 59 -16.38 -4.73 24.37
C GLY A 59 -15.45 -3.50 24.41
N GLU A 60 -14.67 -3.26 23.36
CA GLU A 60 -13.82 -2.08 23.17
C GLU A 60 -14.03 -1.53 21.75
N CYS A 61 -14.84 -0.47 21.64
CA CYS A 61 -15.00 0.33 20.41
C CYS A 61 -14.39 1.73 20.62
N PRO A 62 -14.02 2.43 19.53
CA PRO A 62 -13.62 3.84 19.61
C PRO A 62 -14.65 4.70 20.34
N GLU A 63 -14.20 5.79 20.99
CA GLU A 63 -15.10 6.72 21.68
C GLU A 63 -15.98 7.50 20.69
N ASP A 64 -15.49 7.74 19.48
CA ASP A 64 -16.22 8.40 18.40
C ASP A 64 -17.02 7.37 17.58
N GLU A 65 -18.33 7.59 17.44
CA GLU A 65 -19.22 6.76 16.64
C GLU A 65 -18.85 6.78 15.15
N ALA A 66 -18.22 7.86 14.67
CA ALA A 66 -17.74 7.95 13.30
C ALA A 66 -16.60 6.96 12.99
N GLU A 67 -15.80 6.60 14.01
CA GLU A 67 -14.69 5.64 13.87
C GLU A 67 -15.13 4.18 14.10
N TRP A 68 -16.42 3.93 14.35
CA TRP A 68 -16.91 2.57 14.54
C TRP A 68 -16.88 1.75 13.25
N THR A 69 -16.85 2.40 12.10
CA THR A 69 -16.77 1.75 10.79
C THR A 69 -15.33 1.75 10.29
N SER A 70 -14.79 0.59 9.98
CA SER A 70 -13.48 0.44 9.35
C SER A 70 -13.57 -0.35 8.04
N TYR A 71 -12.70 0.02 7.10
CA TYR A 71 -12.63 -0.55 5.77
C TYR A 71 -11.35 -1.36 5.63
N TYR A 72 -11.47 -2.61 5.24
CA TYR A 72 -10.32 -3.51 5.13
C TYR A 72 -10.35 -4.35 3.87
N LYS A 73 -9.18 -4.85 3.48
CA LYS A 73 -9.02 -5.85 2.42
C LYS A 73 -8.27 -7.05 2.96
N ILE A 74 -8.45 -8.19 2.30
CA ILE A 74 -7.83 -9.44 2.72
C ILE A 74 -6.57 -9.63 1.89
N VAL A 75 -5.41 -9.65 2.55
CA VAL A 75 -4.13 -9.91 1.90
C VAL A 75 -3.63 -11.29 2.29
N LYS A 76 -3.28 -12.08 1.28
CA LYS A 76 -2.68 -13.39 1.41
C LYS A 76 -1.26 -13.38 0.83
N LYS A 77 -0.27 -13.50 1.70
CA LYS A 77 1.15 -13.35 1.36
C LYS A 77 1.97 -14.48 1.97
N LYS A 78 3.07 -14.84 1.32
CA LYS A 78 4.00 -15.83 1.85
C LYS A 78 4.78 -15.28 3.04
N ALA A 79 4.81 -16.01 4.16
CA ALA A 79 5.36 -15.55 5.43
C ALA A 79 6.87 -15.22 5.39
N ASN A 80 7.62 -15.79 4.45
CA ASN A 80 9.03 -15.47 4.22
C ASN A 80 9.27 -14.16 3.46
N LEU A 81 8.23 -13.60 2.82
CA LEU A 81 8.26 -12.31 2.10
C LEU A 81 7.73 -11.15 2.95
N ILE A 82 7.26 -11.42 4.16
CA ILE A 82 6.80 -10.39 5.10
C ILE A 82 8.04 -9.79 5.78
N GLN A 83 8.19 -8.48 5.63
CA GLN A 83 9.26 -7.73 6.28
C GLN A 83 9.00 -7.65 7.79
N LEU A 84 10.06 -7.65 8.59
CA LEU A 84 9.91 -7.40 10.02
C LEU A 84 9.71 -5.90 10.23
N CYS A 85 8.54 -5.51 10.73
CA CYS A 85 8.28 -4.16 11.21
C CYS A 85 9.07 -3.89 12.48
N ASP A 86 9.63 -2.67 12.60
CA ASP A 86 10.09 -2.19 13.90
C ASP A 86 8.86 -1.78 14.73
N PRO A 87 8.66 -2.31 15.95
CA PRO A 87 7.52 -1.91 16.79
C PRO A 87 7.57 -0.45 17.25
N ASN A 88 8.67 0.29 17.00
CA ASN A 88 8.79 1.71 17.31
C ASN A 88 8.49 2.62 16.10
N GLU A 89 8.26 2.05 14.92
CA GLU A 89 7.88 2.78 13.71
C GLU A 89 6.40 2.48 13.40
N GLU A 90 5.62 3.52 13.11
CA GLU A 90 4.19 3.37 12.79
C GLU A 90 3.98 2.95 11.33
N ASP A 91 4.90 3.33 10.43
CA ASP A 91 4.84 3.00 9.01
C ASP A 91 5.44 1.62 8.74
N CYS A 92 4.59 0.59 8.72
CA CYS A 92 5.01 -0.74 8.28
C CYS A 92 4.17 -1.33 7.15
N ASN A 93 4.77 -1.35 5.97
CA ASN A 93 4.18 -1.88 4.75
C ASN A 93 4.34 -3.42 4.62
N ALA A 94 4.33 -4.14 5.74
CA ALA A 94 4.55 -5.59 5.76
C ALA A 94 3.50 -6.36 4.94
N LEU A 95 2.27 -5.86 4.94
CA LEU A 95 1.11 -6.44 4.27
C LEU A 95 0.82 -5.82 2.89
N GLU A 96 1.65 -4.89 2.41
CA GLU A 96 1.52 -4.40 1.04
C GLU A 96 2.05 -5.45 0.04
N CYS A 97 1.32 -5.60 -1.07
CA CYS A 97 1.73 -6.44 -2.19
C CYS A 97 2.55 -5.61 -3.19
N LEU A 98 3.88 -5.79 -3.18
CA LEU A 98 4.75 -5.22 -4.19
C LEU A 98 4.78 -6.11 -5.46
N GLU A 99 5.00 -5.48 -6.61
CA GLU A 99 5.11 -6.19 -7.89
C GLU A 99 6.18 -7.29 -7.85
N GLY A 100 5.84 -8.44 -8.43
CA GLY A 100 6.75 -9.59 -8.54
C GLY A 100 6.85 -10.47 -7.28
N MET A 101 6.07 -10.20 -6.24
CA MET A 101 5.95 -11.07 -5.08
C MET A 101 4.74 -12.02 -5.17
N ASP A 102 4.85 -13.17 -4.50
CA ASP A 102 3.73 -14.11 -4.32
C ASP A 102 2.77 -13.56 -3.25
N CYS A 103 1.86 -12.69 -3.70
CA CYS A 103 0.93 -11.91 -2.90
C CYS A 103 -0.42 -11.82 -3.63
N GLU A 104 -1.49 -12.09 -2.92
CA GLU A 104 -2.86 -12.11 -3.42
C GLU A 104 -3.68 -11.15 -2.58
N VAL A 105 -4.24 -10.10 -3.19
CA VAL A 105 -5.18 -9.19 -2.55
C VAL A 105 -6.59 -9.61 -2.97
N THR A 106 -7.47 -9.76 -2.00
CA THR A 106 -8.89 -10.03 -2.20
C THR A 106 -9.66 -8.80 -1.75
N PHE A 107 -10.33 -8.18 -2.71
CA PHE A 107 -11.28 -7.09 -2.48
C PHE A 107 -12.67 -7.64 -2.19
N CYS A 108 -13.57 -6.77 -1.76
CA CYS A 108 -14.95 -7.16 -1.47
C CYS A 108 -15.74 -7.19 -2.78
N ASP A 109 -16.18 -8.38 -3.16
CA ASP A 109 -16.91 -8.68 -4.39
C ASP A 109 -18.01 -9.71 -4.06
N GLU A 110 -18.99 -9.88 -4.96
CA GLU A 110 -20.10 -10.84 -4.78
C GLU A 110 -19.64 -12.29 -4.51
N ASP A 111 -18.45 -12.65 -4.99
CA ASP A 111 -17.86 -13.98 -4.83
C ASP A 111 -16.98 -14.12 -3.56
N SER A 112 -16.48 -13.01 -3.00
CA SER A 112 -15.58 -13.01 -1.83
C SER A 112 -16.29 -12.69 -0.51
N VAL A 113 -17.45 -12.04 -0.57
CA VAL A 113 -18.25 -11.67 0.60
C VAL A 113 -18.87 -12.90 1.28
N ALA A 114 -18.64 -13.06 2.59
CA ALA A 114 -19.27 -14.11 3.38
C ALA A 114 -20.71 -13.73 3.80
N GLU A 115 -21.49 -14.71 4.29
CA GLU A 115 -22.84 -14.43 4.82
C GLU A 115 -22.75 -13.47 6.03
N GLY A 116 -23.24 -12.24 5.83
CA GLY A 116 -23.28 -11.21 6.88
C GLY A 116 -22.16 -10.17 6.81
N GLU A 117 -21.32 -10.20 5.77
CA GLU A 117 -20.38 -9.12 5.46
C GLU A 117 -20.99 -8.17 4.43
N GLU A 118 -20.59 -6.90 4.48
CA GLU A 118 -21.01 -5.85 3.54
C GLU A 118 -19.77 -5.27 2.85
N CYS A 119 -19.93 -4.92 1.57
CA CYS A 119 -18.89 -4.30 0.76
C CYS A 119 -19.14 -2.80 0.65
N SER A 120 -18.07 -2.01 0.72
CA SER A 120 -18.11 -0.61 0.32
C SER A 120 -18.14 -0.50 -1.20
N ASP A 121 -18.86 0.51 -1.67
CA ASP A 121 -18.86 0.92 -3.07
C ASP A 121 -18.24 2.33 -3.14
N PRO A 122 -17.16 2.54 -3.92
CA PRO A 122 -16.48 3.83 -3.97
C PRO A 122 -17.36 5.00 -4.40
N GLU A 123 -18.29 4.78 -5.35
CA GLU A 123 -19.21 5.84 -5.80
C GLU A 123 -20.15 6.25 -4.67
N THR A 124 -20.68 5.28 -3.93
CA THR A 124 -21.53 5.51 -2.76
C THR A 124 -20.76 6.19 -1.63
N TYR A 125 -19.53 5.73 -1.35
CA TYR A 125 -18.68 6.31 -0.31
C TYR A 125 -18.40 7.79 -0.56
N LEU A 126 -18.06 8.16 -1.80
CA LEU A 126 -17.79 9.55 -2.19
C LEU A 126 -19.05 10.43 -2.16
N GLU A 127 -20.25 9.88 -2.36
CA GLU A 127 -21.51 10.63 -2.22
C GLU A 127 -21.82 10.93 -0.74
N GLU A 128 -21.55 9.97 0.15
CA GLU A 128 -21.77 10.11 1.59
C GLU A 128 -20.66 10.90 2.29
N ASN A 129 -19.45 10.86 1.75
CA ASN A 129 -18.25 11.54 2.25
C ASN A 129 -17.65 12.37 1.10
N PRO A 130 -18.31 13.47 0.68
CA PRO A 130 -17.74 14.32 -0.35
C PRO A 130 -16.39 14.86 0.13
N PRO A 131 -15.35 14.90 -0.73
CA PRO A 131 -14.10 15.52 -0.38
C PRO A 131 -14.42 16.95 0.05
N SER A 132 -14.10 17.30 1.30
CA SER A 132 -14.24 18.66 1.76
C SER A 132 -13.27 19.51 0.95
N ASP A 133 -13.77 20.50 0.20
CA ASP A 133 -12.99 21.49 -0.56
C ASP A 133 -12.08 22.38 0.34
N GLU A 134 -11.69 21.93 1.54
CA GLU A 134 -10.81 22.64 2.48
C GLU A 134 -9.32 22.61 2.07
N GLU A 135 -9.00 22.07 0.88
CA GLU A 135 -7.73 22.34 0.17
C GLU A 135 -7.87 23.40 -0.95
N GLU A 136 -9.01 24.10 -1.06
CA GLU A 136 -8.91 25.47 -1.53
C GLU A 136 -8.22 26.25 -0.42
N GLU A 137 -6.92 26.51 -0.57
CA GLU A 137 -6.23 27.55 0.19
C GLU A 137 -7.11 28.80 0.19
N ALA A 138 -7.84 29.01 1.28
CA ALA A 138 -8.49 30.27 1.53
C ALA A 138 -7.34 31.27 1.68
N CYS A 139 -6.95 31.88 0.55
CA CYS A 139 -6.01 32.98 0.52
C CYS A 139 -6.48 33.97 1.58
N ASP A 140 -5.70 34.11 2.65
CA ASP A 140 -5.95 35.17 3.61
C ASP A 140 -5.89 36.48 2.80
N PRO A 141 -6.93 37.32 2.80
CA PRO A 141 -6.91 38.58 2.03
C PRO A 141 -5.79 39.53 2.46
N ASP A 142 -5.07 39.24 3.55
CA ASP A 142 -3.88 39.95 4.00
C ASP A 142 -2.53 39.33 3.55
N ASP A 143 -2.52 38.20 2.82
CA ASP A 143 -1.30 37.58 2.28
C ASP A 143 -0.98 38.10 0.86
N GLU A 144 -0.09 39.10 0.78
CA GLU A 144 0.33 39.74 -0.47
C GLU A 144 1.14 38.83 -1.42
N GLU A 145 1.60 37.64 -0.99
CA GLU A 145 2.37 36.75 -1.87
C GLU A 145 1.49 35.88 -2.80
N CYS A 146 0.24 35.60 -2.43
CA CYS A 146 -0.69 34.83 -3.30
C CYS A 146 -1.28 35.66 -4.46
N LEU A 147 -1.34 36.98 -4.35
CA LEU A 147 -1.85 37.86 -5.42
C LEU A 147 -0.89 38.00 -6.62
N ALA A 148 0.33 37.49 -6.51
CA ALA A 148 1.33 37.61 -7.56
C ALA A 148 1.30 36.45 -8.58
N SER A 149 0.58 35.37 -8.31
CA SER A 149 0.51 34.19 -9.19
C SER A 149 -0.74 34.11 -10.07
N GLU A 150 -1.74 34.98 -9.88
CA GLU A 150 -2.97 35.00 -10.70
C GLU A 150 -2.93 36.00 -11.88
N GLU A 151 -1.82 36.72 -12.07
CA GLU A 151 -1.59 37.50 -13.29
C GLU A 151 -0.75 36.71 -14.31
N GLU A 152 -1.16 35.49 -14.67
CA GLU A 152 -0.85 34.97 -16.01
C GLU A 152 -1.86 35.59 -16.99
N GLU A 153 -1.37 36.65 -17.65
CA GLU A 153 -1.96 37.33 -18.80
C GLU A 153 -2.60 36.35 -19.79
N THR A 154 -3.93 36.30 -19.77
CA THR A 154 -4.71 35.79 -20.90
C THR A 154 -4.62 36.81 -22.03
N CYS A 155 -3.77 36.56 -23.02
CA CYS A 155 -3.66 37.40 -24.22
C CYS A 155 -4.92 37.23 -25.09
N GLU A 156 -5.75 38.28 -25.20
CA GLU A 156 -6.83 38.33 -26.17
C GLU A 156 -6.29 38.46 -27.61
N PRO A 157 -6.89 37.79 -28.61
CA PRO A 157 -6.31 37.63 -29.95
C PRO A 157 -6.34 38.87 -30.87
N ASP A 158 -6.65 40.06 -30.36
CA ASP A 158 -6.81 41.29 -31.18
C ASP A 158 -5.96 42.48 -30.69
N ASP A 159 -4.97 42.27 -29.82
CA ASP A 159 -4.03 43.34 -29.42
C ASP A 159 -2.73 43.28 -30.26
N GLU A 160 -2.59 44.24 -31.18
CA GLU A 160 -1.48 44.33 -32.16
C GLU A 160 -0.13 44.79 -31.55
N GLU A 161 0.04 44.82 -30.21
CA GLU A 161 1.28 45.23 -29.56
C GLU A 161 2.15 44.09 -28.97
N CYS A 162 1.71 42.81 -29.05
CA CYS A 162 2.51 41.66 -28.57
C CYS A 162 3.54 41.11 -29.59
N LEU A 163 3.73 41.74 -30.75
CA LEU A 163 4.69 41.30 -31.77
C LEU A 163 6.04 42.03 -31.70
N ALA A 164 6.67 42.08 -30.52
CA ALA A 164 7.98 42.71 -30.40
C ALA A 164 8.99 42.03 -29.45
N SER A 165 8.70 40.85 -28.90
CA SER A 165 9.62 40.16 -27.97
C SER A 165 10.00 38.71 -28.34
N GLU A 166 9.53 38.16 -29.46
CA GLU A 166 9.83 36.76 -29.84
C GLU A 166 10.89 36.58 -30.96
N GLU A 167 11.64 37.63 -31.34
CA GLU A 167 12.64 37.54 -32.43
C GLU A 167 14.13 37.57 -32.01
N GLU A 168 14.47 37.29 -30.75
CA GLU A 168 15.89 37.30 -30.30
C GLU A 168 16.31 36.02 -29.52
N ALA A 169 15.77 34.84 -29.88
CA ALA A 169 16.28 33.56 -29.37
C ALA A 169 16.23 32.43 -30.42
N PHE A 170 16.58 32.74 -31.66
CA PHE A 170 16.82 31.73 -32.70
C PHE A 170 18.07 32.11 -33.51
N GLU A 171 19.23 31.62 -33.08
CA GLU A 171 20.29 31.00 -33.89
C GLU A 171 21.66 31.03 -33.17
N THR A 172 22.45 29.97 -33.42
CA THR A 172 23.85 29.70 -33.03
C THR A 172 24.00 28.98 -31.67
N GLU A 173 24.61 27.79 -31.53
CA GLU A 173 25.67 27.13 -32.30
C GLU A 173 25.52 25.59 -32.34
N THR A 174 25.84 25.04 -33.50
CA THR A 174 26.16 23.64 -33.76
C THR A 174 27.63 23.33 -33.46
N ALA A 175 27.88 22.07 -33.06
CA ALA A 175 29.08 21.24 -33.29
C ALA A 175 30.33 21.40 -32.41
N ASP A 176 30.65 20.32 -31.66
CA ASP A 176 31.88 19.49 -31.79
C ASP A 176 31.72 18.30 -30.79
N GLU A 177 31.43 17.07 -31.19
CA GLU A 177 32.40 16.02 -31.57
C GLU A 177 33.70 16.01 -30.75
N GLU A 178 33.84 15.12 -29.75
CA GLU A 178 35.00 14.21 -29.67
C GLU A 178 34.80 13.07 -28.65
N ALA A 179 35.53 11.99 -28.89
CA ALA A 179 35.23 10.62 -28.54
C ALA A 179 36.12 10.02 -27.43
N CYS A 180 35.95 8.70 -27.22
CA CYS A 180 36.78 7.72 -26.50
C CYS A 180 36.56 7.60 -24.98
N SER A 181 36.43 6.41 -24.36
CA SER A 181 36.36 5.00 -24.77
C SER A 181 35.93 4.17 -23.53
N PRO A 182 35.49 2.92 -23.70
CA PRO A 182 35.39 1.93 -22.64
C PRO A 182 36.71 1.16 -22.48
N ASP A 183 37.05 0.74 -21.27
CA ASP A 183 38.03 -0.33 -21.05
C ASP A 183 37.55 -1.28 -19.95
N ASP A 184 37.48 -2.55 -20.33
CA ASP A 184 37.40 -3.77 -19.55
C ASP A 184 38.50 -3.88 -18.47
N GLU A 185 38.17 -4.48 -17.32
CA GLU A 185 38.91 -5.61 -16.70
C GLU A 185 38.04 -6.35 -15.67
#